data_AF-X1A2B7-F1
#
_entry.id   AF-X1A2B7-F1
#
_cell.length_a   1.000
_cell.length_b   1.000
_cell.length_c   1.000
_cell.angle_alpha   90.00
_cell.angle_beta   90.00
_cell.angle_gamma   90.00
#
_symmetry.space_group_name_H-M   'P 1'
#
loop_
_entity.id
_entity.type
_entity.pdbx_description
1 polymer ?
#
loop_
_entity_poly.entity_id
_entity_poly.type
_entity_poly.pdbx_seq_one_letter_code
_entity_poly.pdbx_strand_id
1 'polypeptide(L)'
;MPKLQKRVESLLKKGAHFDGKLGGKCREILKHKKYLWTFVRDQRVEPTNNFAERIVRQGVLWRKSSFGTQSERGARYVERVLTVCATCHLQGRSVIEYLRNV
;
A
#
# COMPACT_ATOMS: atom_id res chain seq x y z
N MET A 1 -3.06 1.48 -24.69
CA MET A 1 -2.41 2.68 -25.28
C MET A 1 -0.87 2.56 -25.30
N PRO A 2 -0.28 1.75 -26.18
CA PRO A 2 1.16 1.46 -26.13
C PRO A 2 2.08 2.68 -26.34
N LYS A 3 1.66 3.62 -27.21
CA LYS A 3 2.42 4.86 -27.49
C LYS A 3 2.56 5.74 -26.25
N LEU A 4 1.48 5.89 -25.47
CA LEU A 4 1.49 6.67 -24.23
C LEU A 4 2.38 6.04 -23.17
N GLN A 5 2.29 4.72 -22.98
CA GLN A 5 3.11 4.01 -22.00
C GLN A 5 4.61 4.14 -22.31
N LYS A 6 5.00 4.00 -23.59
CA LYS A 6 6.39 4.22 -24.04
C LYS A 6 6.85 5.66 -23.79
N ARG A 7 6.00 6.65 -24.06
CA ARG A 7 6.31 8.07 -23.81
C ARG A 7 6.53 8.34 -22.32
N VAL A 8 5.66 7.83 -21.45
CA VAL A 8 5.79 7.97 -19.99
C VAL A 8 7.07 7.31 -19.50
N GLU A 9 7.39 6.09 -19.95
CA GLU A 9 8.64 5.42 -19.55
C GLU A 9 9.89 6.20 -20.03
N SER A 10 9.86 6.74 -21.26
CA SER A 10 10.95 7.58 -21.77
C SER A 10 11.16 8.84 -20.92
N LEU A 11 10.08 9.51 -20.53
CA LEU A 11 10.15 10.70 -19.66
C LEU A 11 10.65 10.35 -18.26
N LEU A 12 10.21 9.23 -17.68
CA LEU A 12 10.71 8.75 -16.39
C LEU A 12 12.21 8.41 -16.46
N LYS A 13 12.69 7.77 -17.53
CA LYS A 13 14.13 7.51 -17.72
C LYS A 13 14.93 8.79 -17.83
N LYS A 14 14.46 9.78 -18.61
CA LYS A 14 15.09 11.11 -18.67
C LYS A 14 15.13 11.77 -17.29
N GLY A 15 14.00 11.76 -16.58
CA GLY A 15 13.89 12.28 -15.21
C GLY A 15 14.84 11.60 -14.23
N ALA A 16 15.07 10.30 -14.38
CA ALA A 16 15.94 9.51 -13.50
C ALA A 16 17.43 9.88 -13.60
N HIS A 17 17.86 10.57 -14.65
CA HIS A 17 19.23 11.08 -14.79
C HIS A 17 19.49 12.38 -14.02
N PHE A 18 18.44 13.08 -13.58
CA PHE A 18 18.62 14.29 -12.78
C PHE A 18 19.07 13.95 -11.36
N ASP A 19 19.89 14.83 -10.79
CA ASP A 19 20.23 14.79 -9.39
C ASP A 19 19.10 15.37 -8.51
N GLY A 20 19.04 14.92 -7.26
CA GLY A 20 18.07 15.39 -6.28
C GLY A 20 16.72 14.66 -6.30
N LYS A 21 15.70 15.32 -5.71
CA LYS A 21 14.40 14.71 -5.36
C LYS A 21 13.64 14.19 -6.58
N LEU A 22 13.70 14.90 -7.72
CA LEU A 22 13.01 14.50 -8.94
C LEU A 22 13.57 13.18 -9.49
N GLY A 23 14.89 13.10 -9.69
CA GLY A 23 15.51 11.88 -10.20
C GLY A 23 15.34 10.70 -9.25
N GLY A 24 15.39 10.94 -7.94
CA GLY A 24 15.04 9.94 -6.94
C GLY A 24 13.62 9.38 -7.15
N LYS A 25 12.61 10.25 -7.25
CA LYS A 25 11.22 9.83 -7.53
C LYS A 25 11.08 9.06 -8.83
N CYS A 26 11.71 9.51 -9.91
CA CYS A 26 11.67 8.81 -11.20
C CYS A 26 12.29 7.40 -11.12
N ARG A 27 13.41 7.25 -10.43
CA ARG A 27 14.05 5.94 -10.18
C ARG A 27 13.13 5.01 -9.38
N GLU A 28 12.50 5.51 -8.32
CA GLU A 28 11.54 4.71 -7.52
C GLU A 28 10.35 4.26 -8.36
N ILE A 29 9.74 5.15 -9.14
CA ILE A 29 8.62 4.81 -10.03
C ILE A 29 9.04 3.72 -11.04
N LEU A 30 10.25 3.83 -11.61
CA LEU A 30 10.77 2.86 -12.57
C LEU A 30 10.97 1.45 -11.97
N LYS A 31 11.31 1.33 -10.68
CA LYS A 31 11.38 0.01 -10.00
C LYS A 31 10.05 -0.75 -10.07
N HIS A 32 8.94 -0.02 -10.07
CA HIS A 32 7.59 -0.59 -10.09
C HIS A 32 6.92 -0.55 -11.48
N LYS A 33 7.68 -0.30 -12.57
CA LYS A 33 7.13 -0.08 -13.92
C LYS A 33 6.15 -1.14 -14.43
N LYS A 34 6.34 -2.41 -14.04
CA LYS A 34 5.47 -3.53 -14.45
C LYS A 34 4.02 -3.36 -13.98
N TYR A 35 3.81 -2.65 -12.87
CA TYR A 35 2.51 -2.49 -12.22
C TYR A 35 1.79 -1.19 -12.57
N LEU A 36 2.47 -0.20 -13.19
CA LEU A 36 1.92 1.14 -13.46
C LEU A 36 0.61 1.15 -14.25
N TRP A 37 0.36 0.11 -15.03
CA TRP A 37 -0.77 0.03 -15.96
C TRP A 37 -1.75 -1.10 -15.61
N THR A 38 -1.66 -1.69 -14.41
CA THR A 38 -2.52 -2.82 -14.04
C THR A 38 -4.00 -2.45 -14.08
N PHE A 39 -4.40 -1.29 -13.54
CA PHE A 39 -5.79 -0.81 -13.58
C PHE A 39 -6.32 -0.57 -15.00
N VAL A 40 -5.44 -0.34 -15.99
CA VAL A 40 -5.84 -0.20 -17.41
C VAL A 40 -6.16 -1.56 -18.03
N ARG A 41 -5.55 -2.64 -17.53
CA ARG A 41 -5.68 -4.00 -18.05
C ARG A 41 -6.69 -4.84 -17.28
N ASP A 42 -6.89 -4.56 -16.01
CA ASP A 42 -7.78 -5.29 -15.12
C ASP A 42 -8.72 -4.30 -14.41
N GLN A 43 -10.00 -4.36 -14.75
CA GLN A 43 -11.05 -3.49 -14.20
C GLN A 43 -11.30 -3.72 -12.71
N ARG A 44 -10.85 -4.85 -12.14
CA ARG A 44 -10.96 -5.13 -10.70
C ARG A 44 -9.97 -4.33 -9.87
N VAL A 45 -8.95 -3.74 -10.51
CA VAL A 45 -7.94 -2.92 -9.85
C VAL A 45 -8.31 -1.46 -10.03
N GLU A 46 -8.57 -0.78 -8.92
CA GLU A 46 -8.87 0.65 -8.93
C GLU A 46 -7.66 1.46 -9.43
N PRO A 47 -7.88 2.59 -10.14
CA PRO A 47 -6.82 3.50 -10.56
C PRO A 47 -6.20 4.30 -9.40
N THR A 48 -6.78 4.21 -8.21
CA THR A 48 -6.35 4.94 -7.01
C THR A 48 -5.83 3.98 -5.95
N ASN A 49 -4.97 4.46 -5.07
CA ASN A 49 -4.46 3.69 -3.93
C ASN A 49 -5.35 3.79 -2.68
N ASN A 50 -6.56 4.38 -2.79
CA ASN A 50 -7.45 4.65 -1.66
C ASN A 50 -7.72 3.42 -0.80
N PHE A 51 -7.94 2.26 -1.45
CA PHE A 51 -8.15 1.01 -0.75
C PHE A 51 -6.96 0.62 0.14
N ALA A 52 -5.75 0.66 -0.42
CA ALA A 52 -4.52 0.38 0.31
C ALA A 52 -4.27 1.39 1.44
N GLU A 53 -4.46 2.68 1.18
CA GLU A 53 -4.32 3.73 2.19
C GLU A 53 -5.32 3.56 3.33
N ARG A 54 -6.59 3.21 3.02
CA ARG A 54 -7.63 2.98 4.03
C ARG A 54 -7.30 1.81 4.95
N ILE A 55 -6.76 0.72 4.41
CA ILE A 55 -6.31 -0.45 5.19
C ILE A 55 -5.18 -0.05 6.14
N VAL A 56 -4.15 0.63 5.63
CA VAL A 56 -2.96 0.99 6.42
C VAL A 56 -3.26 2.10 7.44
N ARG A 57 -4.22 2.99 7.15
CA ARG A 57 -4.57 4.15 7.99
C ARG A 57 -4.87 3.77 9.44
N GLN A 58 -5.55 2.67 9.70
CA GLN A 58 -5.88 2.25 11.06
C GLN A 58 -4.63 1.99 11.91
N GLY A 59 -3.65 1.27 11.35
CA GLY A 59 -2.37 1.03 12.03
C GLY A 59 -1.55 2.31 12.22
N VAL A 60 -1.58 3.22 11.24
CA VAL A 60 -0.88 4.52 11.32
C VAL A 60 -1.47 5.40 12.42
N LEU A 61 -2.80 5.52 12.47
CA LEU A 61 -3.48 6.32 13.48
C LEU A 61 -3.24 5.77 14.88
N TRP A 62 -3.38 4.45 15.05
CA TRP A 62 -3.08 3.78 16.32
C TRP A 62 -1.64 4.03 16.78
N ARG A 63 -0.65 3.85 15.89
CA ARG A 63 0.76 4.09 16.24
C ARG A 63 0.99 5.54 16.67
N LYS A 64 0.34 6.49 15.99
CA LYS A 64 0.44 7.92 16.31
C LYS A 64 -0.18 8.26 17.67
N SER A 65 -1.35 7.70 18.00
CA SER A 65 -2.04 7.98 19.27
C SER A 65 -1.45 7.23 20.47
N SER A 66 -0.92 6.03 20.24
CA SER A 66 -0.50 5.10 21.31
C SER A 66 1.02 4.94 21.40
N PHE A 67 1.80 5.71 20.64
CA PHE A 67 3.27 5.69 20.59
C PHE A 67 3.90 4.34 20.19
N GLY A 68 3.11 3.42 19.65
CA GLY A 68 3.57 2.11 19.20
C GLY A 68 3.82 1.11 20.32
N THR A 69 4.69 0.12 20.07
CA THR A 69 5.03 -0.95 21.03
C THR A 69 6.50 -0.92 21.37
N GLN A 70 6.84 -1.17 22.64
CA GLN A 70 8.24 -1.20 23.14
C GLN A 70 8.81 -2.61 23.29
N SER A 71 8.07 -3.65 22.90
CA SER A 71 8.52 -5.04 22.97
C SER A 71 8.13 -5.81 21.72
N GLU A 72 8.91 -6.84 21.39
CA GLU A 72 8.62 -7.73 20.27
C GLU A 72 7.28 -8.45 20.46
N ARG A 73 6.97 -8.86 21.70
CA ARG A 73 5.67 -9.46 22.04
C ARG A 73 4.52 -8.49 21.75
N GLY A 74 4.65 -7.23 22.14
CA GLY A 74 3.66 -6.20 21.86
C GLY A 74 3.50 -5.96 20.36
N ALA A 75 4.61 -5.88 19.62
CA ALA A 75 4.59 -5.70 18.17
C ALA A 75 3.82 -6.84 17.47
N ARG A 76 4.11 -8.10 17.83
CA ARG A 76 3.42 -9.28 17.31
C ARG A 76 1.93 -9.30 17.67
N TYR A 77 1.57 -8.87 18.88
CA TYR A 77 0.16 -8.78 19.29
C TYR A 77 -0.60 -7.78 18.41
N VAL A 78 -0.08 -6.56 18.26
CA VAL A 78 -0.72 -5.50 17.47
C VAL A 78 -0.80 -5.89 16.00
N GLU A 79 0.28 -6.44 15.44
CA GLU A 79 0.32 -6.95 14.07
C GLU A 79 -0.82 -7.94 13.81
N ARG A 80 -0.99 -8.93 14.70
CA ARG A 80 -2.04 -9.94 14.58
C ARG A 80 -3.44 -9.34 14.71
N VAL A 81 -3.68 -8.51 15.72
CA VAL A 81 -5.00 -7.90 15.95
C VAL A 81 -5.40 -6.99 14.78
N LEU A 82 -4.49 -6.14 14.29
CA LEU A 82 -4.77 -5.28 13.13
C LEU A 82 -5.05 -6.11 11.87
N THR A 83 -4.31 -7.20 11.66
CA THR A 83 -4.53 -8.12 10.53
C THR A 83 -5.91 -8.77 10.60
N VAL A 84 -6.30 -9.28 11.77
CA VAL A 84 -7.62 -9.88 11.98
C VAL A 84 -8.73 -8.86 11.76
N CYS A 85 -8.61 -7.67 12.36
CA CYS A 85 -9.59 -6.60 12.20
C CYS A 85 -9.76 -6.19 10.72
N ALA A 86 -8.66 -5.96 10.01
CA ALA A 86 -8.68 -5.59 8.60
C ALA A 86 -9.32 -6.68 7.74
N THR A 87 -8.93 -7.94 7.95
CA THR A 87 -9.43 -9.07 7.17
C THR A 87 -10.92 -9.31 7.42
N CYS A 88 -11.36 -9.31 8.68
CA CYS A 88 -12.78 -9.47 9.02
C CYS A 88 -13.63 -8.35 8.42
N HIS A 89 -13.17 -7.10 8.51
CA HIS A 89 -13.86 -5.97 7.90
C HIS A 89 -14.01 -6.12 6.39
N LEU A 90 -12.93 -6.51 5.68
CA LEU A 90 -12.96 -6.76 4.24
C LEU A 90 -13.88 -7.91 3.84
N GLN A 91 -14.05 -8.91 4.71
CA GLN A 91 -14.93 -10.06 4.49
C GLN A 91 -16.37 -9.85 5.00
N GLY A 92 -16.69 -8.69 5.60
CA GLY A 92 -17.99 -8.46 6.23
C GLY A 92 -18.27 -9.35 7.44
N ARG A 93 -17.24 -9.80 8.17
CA ARG A 93 -17.34 -10.69 9.32
C ARG A 93 -17.18 -9.94 10.64
N SER A 94 -17.84 -10.45 11.69
CA SER A 94 -17.65 -9.94 13.04
C SER A 94 -16.26 -10.30 13.58
N VAL A 95 -15.48 -9.27 13.95
CA VAL A 95 -14.16 -9.44 14.57
C VAL A 95 -14.26 -10.21 15.88
N ILE A 96 -15.28 -9.91 16.69
CA ILE A 96 -15.47 -10.51 18.01
C ILE A 96 -15.86 -11.99 17.91
N GLU A 97 -16.65 -12.36 16.90
CA GLU A 97 -16.94 -13.79 16.65
C GLU A 97 -15.71 -14.52 16.12
N TYR A 98 -14.96 -13.90 15.20
CA TYR A 98 -13.73 -14.49 14.71
C TYR A 98 -12.76 -14.79 15.86
N LEU A 99 -12.47 -13.81 16.72
CA LEU A 99 -11.56 -13.98 17.84
C LEU A 99 -12.04 -14.99 18.90
N ARG A 100 -13.34 -15.24 19.00
CA ARG A 100 -13.90 -16.26 19.90
C ARG A 100 -13.74 -17.69 19.38
N ASN A 101 -13.58 -17.85 18.07
CA ASN A 101 -13.59 -19.14 17.38
C ASN A 101 -12.21 -19.52 16.80
N VAL A 102 -11.16 -18.78 17.13
CA VAL A 102 -9.76 -19.05 16.73
C VAL A 102 -9.03 -19.82 17.81
#